data_AF-A0A7E5W3E0-F1
#
_entry.id   AF-A0A7E5W3E0-F1
#
_cell.length_a   1.000
_cell.length_b   1.000
_cell.length_c   1.000
_cell.angle_alpha   90.00
_cell.angle_beta   90.00
_cell.angle_gamma   90.00
#
_symmetry.space_group_name_H-M   'P 1'
#
loop_
_entity.id
_entity.type
_entity.pdbx_description
1 polymer ?
#
loop_
_entity_poly.entity_id
_entity_poly.type
_entity_poly.pdbx_seq_one_letter_code
_entity_poly.pdbx_strand_id
1 'polypeptide(L)'
;MSDSDSKSEKKPIVIKNATDLQRLKLEKLMKNPDKPVVIPEPPKSKSLAAPPDFVRNVMGSSAGAGSGEFHVYRHLRRKEYARQKFIQEKSEKEKLDEEYHNKIEQNRKAADEKTAKKRAKRLKKKKMAKLKEKKAKTENKQNASSQSDSSSDYEETDIQNENEHKQNNEIKEPTTAEQDS
;
A
#
# COMPACT_ATOMS: atom_id res chain seq x y z
N MET A 1 17.39 57.43 -18.28
CA MET A 1 16.55 57.30 -17.08
C MET A 1 17.14 56.21 -16.22
N SER A 2 17.35 56.55 -14.96
CA SER A 2 18.15 55.84 -13.96
C SER A 2 17.34 54.75 -13.28
N ASP A 3 17.81 53.49 -13.32
CA ASP A 3 17.40 52.47 -12.35
C ASP A 3 18.60 52.11 -11.50
N SER A 4 18.58 52.66 -10.29
CA SER A 4 19.55 52.44 -9.22
C SER A 4 19.39 51.03 -8.68
N ASP A 5 20.31 50.15 -9.04
CA ASP A 5 20.44 48.81 -8.49
C ASP A 5 20.93 48.91 -7.04
N SER A 6 20.01 49.21 -6.12
CA SER A 6 20.28 49.33 -4.69
C SER A 6 20.63 47.95 -4.15
N LYS A 7 21.93 47.68 -4.06
CA LYS A 7 22.52 46.50 -3.40
C LYS A 7 22.26 46.58 -1.89
N SER A 8 21.02 46.31 -1.48
CA SER A 8 20.65 46.24 -0.07
C SER A 8 21.36 45.04 0.56
N GLU A 9 22.25 45.27 1.52
CA GLU A 9 22.90 44.21 2.27
C GLU A 9 21.86 43.29 2.93
N LYS A 10 21.76 42.05 2.45
CA LYS A 10 20.78 41.09 2.93
C LYS A 10 21.30 40.47 4.23
N LYS A 11 20.76 40.92 5.35
CA LYS A 11 20.97 40.31 6.67
C LYS A 11 20.65 38.81 6.60
N PRO A 12 21.41 37.92 7.28
CA PRO A 12 21.15 36.48 7.24
C PRO A 12 19.76 36.19 7.83
N ILE A 13 18.88 35.61 7.02
CA ILE A 13 17.51 35.29 7.43
C ILE A 13 17.55 33.97 8.23
N VAL A 14 17.23 34.07 9.53
CA VAL A 14 17.11 32.91 10.43
C VAL A 14 15.69 32.37 10.34
N ILE A 15 15.56 31.09 10.01
CA ILE A 15 14.28 30.38 9.94
C ILE A 15 13.86 30.04 11.37
N LYS A 16 12.71 30.54 11.83
CA LYS A 16 12.16 30.23 13.16
C LYS A 16 11.00 29.25 13.06
N ASN A 17 10.14 29.44 12.07
CA ASN A 17 8.94 28.62 11.85
C ASN A 17 8.93 27.93 10.47
N ALA A 18 8.10 26.89 10.32
CA ALA A 18 7.91 26.19 9.04
C ALA A 18 7.41 27.14 7.93
N THR A 19 6.62 28.15 8.30
CA THR A 19 6.14 29.21 7.41
C THR A 19 7.28 30.06 6.87
N ASP A 20 8.32 30.32 7.66
CA ASP A 20 9.47 31.13 7.24
C ASP A 20 10.29 30.38 6.18
N LEU A 21 10.42 29.06 6.33
CA LEU A 21 11.07 28.18 5.36
C LEU A 21 10.31 28.20 4.03
N GLN A 22 8.98 28.07 4.07
CA GLN A 22 8.13 28.13 2.89
C GLN A 22 8.21 29.50 2.21
N ARG A 23 8.14 30.59 2.99
CA ARG A 23 8.29 31.96 2.51
C ARG A 23 9.62 32.14 1.77
N LEU A 24 10.74 31.69 2.33
CA LEU A 24 12.05 31.75 1.67
C LEU A 24 12.10 30.96 0.36
N LYS A 25 11.48 29.77 0.32
CA LYS A 25 11.37 28.97 -0.91
C LYS A 25 10.52 29.68 -1.97
N LEU A 26 9.39 30.26 -1.57
CA LEU A 26 8.52 31.03 -2.46
C LEU A 26 9.23 32.28 -2.99
N GLU A 27 9.87 33.08 -2.13
CA GLU A 27 10.67 34.24 -2.54
C GLU A 27 11.80 33.82 -3.50
N LYS A 28 12.40 32.64 -3.33
CA LYS A 28 13.40 32.11 -4.27
C LYS A 28 12.80 31.72 -5.63
N LEU A 29 11.62 31.12 -5.64
CA LEU A 29 10.92 30.73 -6.88
C LEU A 29 10.40 31.96 -7.63
N MET A 30 9.81 32.93 -6.91
CA MET A 30 9.23 34.15 -7.49
C MET A 30 10.27 35.16 -7.99
N LYS A 31 11.55 35.03 -7.60
CA LYS A 31 12.65 35.85 -8.16
C LYS A 31 12.79 35.68 -9.67
N ASN A 32 12.47 34.49 -10.19
CA ASN A 32 12.56 34.16 -11.62
C ASN A 32 11.31 33.39 -12.05
N PRO A 33 10.18 34.07 -12.31
CA PRO A 33 8.91 33.42 -12.61
C PRO A 33 8.92 32.68 -13.96
N ASP A 34 9.72 33.14 -14.92
CA ASP A 34 9.80 32.53 -16.26
C ASP A 34 10.59 31.21 -16.30
N LYS A 35 11.32 30.89 -15.23
CA LYS A 35 12.10 29.64 -15.15
C LYS A 35 11.17 28.49 -14.75
N PRO A 36 11.00 27.44 -15.59
CA PRO A 36 10.17 26.30 -15.22
C PRO A 36 10.73 25.60 -13.99
N VAL A 37 9.85 25.26 -13.05
CA VAL A 37 10.20 24.53 -11.82
C VAL A 37 10.34 23.05 -12.14
N VAL A 38 11.53 22.49 -11.91
CA VAL A 38 11.77 21.06 -12.06
C VAL A 38 11.31 20.34 -10.79
N ILE A 39 10.16 19.66 -10.87
CA ILE A 39 9.71 18.74 -9.84
C ILE A 39 10.48 17.42 -10.03
N PRO A 40 11.20 16.92 -9.01
CA PRO A 40 11.95 15.68 -9.15
C PRO A 40 10.98 14.51 -9.40
N GLU A 41 11.30 13.69 -10.38
CA GLU A 41 10.61 12.42 -10.58
C GLU A 41 10.82 11.48 -9.39
N PRO A 42 9.87 10.56 -9.12
CA PRO A 42 10.03 9.57 -8.06
C PRO A 42 11.32 8.76 -8.27
N PRO A 43 12.02 8.39 -7.19
CA PRO A 43 13.26 7.63 -7.30
C PRO A 43 12.98 6.30 -7.99
N LYS A 44 13.77 5.98 -9.01
CA LYS A 44 13.72 4.69 -9.69
C LYS A 44 14.05 3.57 -8.70
N SER A 45 13.36 2.44 -8.83
CA SER A 45 13.69 1.25 -8.05
C SER A 45 15.15 0.87 -8.28
N LYS A 46 15.86 0.48 -7.22
CA LYS A 46 17.23 -0.03 -7.32
C LYS A 46 17.23 -1.20 -8.31
N SER A 47 18.10 -1.15 -9.31
CA SER A 47 18.27 -2.21 -10.30
C SER A 47 19.75 -2.53 -10.43
N LEU A 48 20.05 -3.79 -10.70
CA LEU A 48 21.42 -4.22 -10.94
C LEU A 48 21.76 -4.01 -12.40
N ALA A 49 23.00 -3.59 -12.65
CA ALA A 49 23.50 -3.48 -14.02
C ALA A 49 23.48 -4.86 -14.69
N ALA A 50 22.94 -4.91 -15.92
CA ALA A 50 22.96 -6.12 -16.71
C ALA A 50 24.41 -6.60 -16.94
N PRO A 51 24.66 -7.92 -16.97
CA PRO A 51 25.97 -8.44 -17.35
C PRO A 51 26.28 -8.02 -18.80
N PRO A 52 27.56 -7.74 -19.13
CA PRO A 52 27.95 -7.43 -20.50
C PRO A 52 27.81 -8.66 -21.40
N ASP A 53 27.33 -8.47 -22.63
CA ASP A 53 27.09 -9.56 -23.58
C ASP A 53 28.39 -10.27 -24.01
N PHE A 54 29.46 -9.51 -24.22
CA PHE A 54 30.75 -10.04 -24.68
C PHE A 54 31.90 -9.56 -23.81
N VAL A 55 32.67 -10.52 -23.29
CA VAL A 55 33.95 -10.27 -22.64
C VAL A 55 35.04 -10.39 -23.70
N ARG A 56 35.73 -9.29 -23.99
CA ARG A 56 36.76 -9.23 -25.06
C ARG A 56 38.13 -9.77 -24.63
N ASN A 57 38.41 -9.79 -23.33
CA ASN A 57 39.75 -10.03 -22.79
C ASN A 57 39.83 -11.40 -22.12
N VAL A 58 39.32 -12.45 -22.78
CA VAL A 58 39.33 -13.81 -22.24
C VAL A 58 40.65 -14.48 -22.61
N MET A 59 41.41 -14.90 -21.60
CA MET A 59 42.61 -15.70 -21.80
C MET A 59 42.23 -17.17 -22.04
N GLY A 60 43.06 -17.92 -22.79
CA GLY A 60 42.73 -19.30 -23.17
C GLY A 60 42.49 -20.23 -21.98
N SER A 61 41.65 -21.25 -22.17
CA SER A 61 41.17 -22.12 -21.08
C SER A 61 42.27 -22.91 -20.35
N SER A 62 43.41 -23.14 -21.00
CA SER A 62 44.57 -23.84 -20.42
C SER A 62 45.65 -22.87 -19.90
N ALA A 63 45.43 -21.56 -19.96
CA ALA A 63 46.38 -20.59 -19.47
C ALA A 63 46.39 -20.56 -17.92
N GLY A 64 47.56 -20.29 -17.34
CA GLY A 64 47.70 -20.18 -15.88
C GLY A 64 47.03 -18.93 -15.30
N ALA A 65 46.89 -18.89 -13.97
CA ALA A 65 46.33 -17.73 -13.28
C ALA A 65 47.25 -16.51 -13.42
N GLY A 66 46.73 -15.43 -14.03
CA GLY A 66 47.43 -14.15 -14.13
C GLY A 66 47.32 -13.31 -12.85
N SER A 67 48.14 -12.27 -12.72
CA SER A 67 48.14 -11.37 -11.55
C SER A 67 46.84 -10.59 -11.35
N GLY A 68 46.07 -10.37 -12.43
CA GLY A 68 44.78 -9.67 -12.39
C GLY A 68 43.58 -10.56 -12.08
N GLU A 69 43.73 -11.90 -12.14
CA GLU A 69 42.60 -12.83 -12.05
C GLU A 69 41.90 -12.78 -10.69
N PHE A 70 42.67 -12.59 -9.62
CA PHE A 70 42.13 -12.40 -8.27
C PHE A 70 41.15 -11.22 -8.19
N HIS A 71 41.49 -10.09 -8.83
CA HIS A 71 40.63 -8.92 -8.82
C HIS A 71 39.38 -9.13 -9.67
N VAL A 72 39.50 -9.83 -10.81
CA VAL A 72 38.36 -10.22 -11.64
C VAL A 72 37.36 -11.05 -10.83
N TYR A 73 37.83 -12.12 -10.18
CA TYR A 73 36.99 -12.96 -9.30
C TYR A 73 36.35 -12.14 -8.17
N ARG A 74 37.12 -11.30 -7.48
CA ARG A 74 36.63 -10.44 -6.40
C ARG A 74 35.49 -9.52 -6.87
N HIS A 75 35.62 -8.90 -8.04
CA HIS A 75 34.56 -8.05 -8.61
C HIS A 75 33.34 -8.87 -9.04
N LEU A 76 33.55 -10.03 -9.68
CA LEU A 76 32.48 -10.92 -10.11
C LEU A 76 31.69 -11.46 -8.91
N ARG A 77 32.37 -11.91 -7.85
CA ARG A 77 31.74 -12.41 -6.62
C ARG A 77 30.89 -11.35 -5.94
N ARG A 78 31.39 -10.10 -5.84
CA ARG A 78 30.58 -9.00 -5.29
C ARG A 78 29.34 -8.71 -6.12
N LYS A 79 29.48 -8.71 -7.46
CA LYS A 79 28.34 -8.51 -8.37
C LYS A 79 27.30 -9.63 -8.19
N GLU A 80 27.76 -10.88 -8.09
CA GLU A 80 26.88 -12.03 -7.93
C GLU A 80 26.19 -12.04 -6.56
N TYR A 81 26.89 -11.70 -5.47
CA TYR A 81 26.25 -11.58 -4.15
C TYR A 81 25.26 -10.44 -4.09
N ALA A 82 25.57 -9.28 -4.68
CA ALA A 82 24.60 -8.21 -4.83
C ALA A 82 23.37 -8.66 -5.65
N ARG A 83 23.58 -9.50 -6.66
CA ARG A 83 22.53 -10.10 -7.48
C ARG A 83 21.63 -11.04 -6.70
N GLN A 84 22.21 -11.99 -6.00
CA GLN A 84 21.48 -12.96 -5.19
C GLN A 84 20.69 -12.26 -4.08
N LYS A 85 21.34 -11.32 -3.37
CA LYS A 85 20.69 -10.52 -2.32
C LYS A 85 19.51 -9.72 -2.86
N PHE A 86 19.68 -9.03 -3.99
CA PHE A 86 18.59 -8.26 -4.61
C PHE A 86 17.40 -9.15 -5.01
N ILE A 87 17.66 -10.34 -5.55
CA ILE A 87 16.60 -11.28 -5.93
C ILE A 87 15.85 -11.78 -4.71
N GLN A 88 16.58 -12.16 -3.64
CA GLN A 88 15.99 -12.59 -2.38
C GLN A 88 15.12 -11.48 -1.77
N GLU A 89 15.69 -10.28 -1.57
CA GLU A 89 14.97 -9.12 -1.03
C GLU A 89 13.73 -8.76 -1.85
N LYS A 90 13.83 -8.79 -3.19
CA LYS A 90 12.69 -8.53 -4.07
C LYS A 90 11.60 -9.59 -3.89
N SER A 91 11.97 -10.87 -3.85
CA SER A 91 11.02 -11.98 -3.69
C SER A 91 10.33 -11.96 -2.33
N GLU A 92 11.05 -11.62 -1.26
CA GLU A 92 10.49 -11.47 0.08
C GLU A 92 9.52 -10.30 0.14
N LYS A 93 9.90 -9.16 -0.43
CA LYS A 93 9.02 -8.00 -0.50
C LYS A 93 7.74 -8.30 -1.29
N GLU A 94 7.87 -8.93 -2.45
CA GLU A 94 6.71 -9.29 -3.30
C GLU A 94 5.74 -10.21 -2.56
N LYS A 95 6.25 -11.25 -1.86
CA LYS A 95 5.42 -12.12 -1.02
C LYS A 95 4.69 -11.35 0.09
N LEU A 96 5.39 -10.47 0.80
CA LEU A 96 4.78 -9.67 1.87
C LEU A 96 3.72 -8.70 1.34
N ASP A 97 3.97 -8.08 0.20
CA ASP A 97 3.03 -7.18 -0.47
C ASP A 97 1.78 -7.96 -0.93
N GLU A 98 1.94 -9.14 -1.52
CA GLU A 98 0.84 -10.04 -1.92
C GLU A 98 0.00 -10.48 -0.70
N GLU A 99 0.64 -10.93 0.38
CA GLU A 99 -0.04 -11.30 1.63
C GLU A 99 -0.84 -10.13 2.21
N TYR A 100 -0.26 -8.93 2.19
CA TYR A 100 -0.92 -7.72 2.65
C TYR A 100 -2.15 -7.38 1.81
N HIS A 101 -2.04 -7.43 0.47
CA HIS A 101 -3.16 -7.21 -0.43
C HIS A 101 -4.27 -8.24 -0.24
N ASN A 102 -3.91 -9.52 -0.15
CA ASN A 102 -4.85 -10.61 0.12
C ASN A 102 -5.61 -10.37 1.43
N LYS A 103 -4.91 -9.95 2.49
CA LYS A 103 -5.53 -9.65 3.78
C LYS A 103 -6.50 -8.47 3.70
N ILE A 104 -6.14 -7.41 2.98
CA ILE A 104 -7.06 -6.27 2.76
C ILE A 104 -8.31 -6.71 2.01
N GLU A 105 -8.15 -7.50 0.95
CA GLU A 105 -9.28 -7.96 0.15
C GLU A 105 -10.21 -8.87 0.95
N GLN A 106 -9.66 -9.79 1.75
CA GLN A 106 -10.44 -10.65 2.63
C GLN A 106 -11.22 -9.82 3.66
N ASN A 107 -10.57 -8.84 4.30
CA ASN A 107 -11.24 -7.95 5.25
C ASN A 107 -12.35 -7.13 4.58
N ARG A 108 -12.11 -6.64 3.36
CA ARG A 108 -13.11 -5.92 2.58
C ARG A 108 -14.30 -6.81 2.23
N LYS A 109 -14.06 -8.02 1.74
CA LYS A 109 -15.10 -9.01 1.42
C LYS A 109 -15.94 -9.36 2.65
N ALA A 110 -15.30 -9.65 3.79
CA ALA A 110 -15.99 -9.94 5.04
C ALA A 110 -16.85 -8.76 5.54
N ALA A 111 -16.35 -7.52 5.42
CA ALA A 111 -17.11 -6.32 5.78
C ALA A 111 -18.31 -6.09 4.83
N ASP A 112 -18.11 -6.32 3.53
CA ASP A 112 -19.15 -6.19 2.50
C ASP A 112 -20.24 -7.26 2.68
N GLU A 113 -19.89 -8.51 2.99
CA GLU A 113 -20.82 -9.60 3.29
C GLU A 113 -21.68 -9.30 4.53
N LYS A 114 -21.04 -8.88 5.64
CA LYS A 114 -21.75 -8.47 6.86
C LYS A 114 -22.70 -7.30 6.56
N THR A 115 -22.25 -6.33 5.78
CA THR A 115 -23.05 -5.16 5.40
C THR A 115 -24.21 -5.54 4.46
N ALA A 116 -23.98 -6.45 3.50
CA ALA A 116 -24.98 -6.95 2.58
C ALA A 116 -26.07 -7.75 3.31
N LYS A 117 -25.70 -8.66 4.24
CA LYS A 117 -26.66 -9.41 5.08
C LYS A 117 -27.55 -8.45 5.87
N LYS A 118 -26.97 -7.45 6.54
CA LYS A 118 -27.72 -6.43 7.30
C LYS A 118 -28.60 -5.57 6.39
N ARG A 119 -28.10 -5.15 5.22
CA ARG A 119 -28.85 -4.38 4.22
C ARG A 119 -30.03 -5.18 3.68
N ALA A 120 -29.85 -6.46 3.37
CA ALA A 120 -30.91 -7.36 2.90
C ALA A 120 -32.01 -7.53 3.95
N LYS A 121 -31.66 -7.75 5.23
CA LYS A 121 -32.64 -7.78 6.34
C LYS A 121 -33.47 -6.50 6.40
N ARG A 122 -32.82 -5.33 6.34
CA ARG A 122 -33.51 -4.02 6.36
C ARG A 122 -34.41 -3.80 5.13
N LEU A 123 -33.98 -4.22 3.95
CA LEU A 123 -34.79 -4.12 2.72
C LEU A 123 -36.01 -5.04 2.76
N LYS A 124 -35.87 -6.28 3.26
CA LYS A 124 -37.02 -7.18 3.50
C LYS A 124 -38.03 -6.56 4.46
N LYS A 125 -37.57 -6.04 5.62
CA LYS A 125 -38.44 -5.34 6.59
C LYS A 125 -39.14 -4.13 5.97
N LYS A 126 -38.43 -3.30 5.20
CA LYS A 126 -39.02 -2.15 4.48
C LYS A 126 -40.05 -2.58 3.43
N LYS A 127 -39.82 -3.67 2.70
CA LYS A 127 -40.80 -4.22 1.74
C LYS A 127 -42.06 -4.70 2.45
N MET A 128 -41.92 -5.45 3.55
CA MET A 128 -43.07 -5.94 4.33
C MET A 128 -43.88 -4.79 4.94
N ALA A 129 -43.23 -3.76 5.50
CA ALA A 129 -43.91 -2.58 6.02
C ALA A 129 -44.73 -1.85 4.93
N LYS A 130 -44.14 -1.64 3.74
CA LYS A 130 -44.86 -1.05 2.60
C LYS A 130 -46.05 -1.90 2.13
N LEU A 131 -45.93 -3.23 2.16
CA LEU A 131 -47.05 -4.13 1.83
C LEU A 131 -48.16 -4.02 2.87
N LYS A 132 -47.84 -3.96 4.17
CA LYS A 132 -48.81 -3.75 5.24
C LYS A 132 -49.52 -2.40 5.12
N GLU A 133 -48.79 -1.31 4.85
CA GLU A 133 -49.39 0.01 4.62
C GLU A 133 -50.33 0.02 3.40
N LYS A 134 -49.96 -0.66 2.32
CA LYS A 134 -50.83 -0.79 1.14
C LYS A 134 -52.09 -1.59 1.47
N LYS A 135 -51.96 -2.74 2.14
CA LYS A 135 -53.11 -3.54 2.59
C LYS A 135 -54.03 -2.72 3.49
N ALA A 136 -53.49 -2.05 4.51
CA ALA A 136 -54.25 -1.16 5.38
C ALA A 136 -54.96 -0.03 4.62
N LYS A 137 -54.34 0.57 3.58
CA LYS A 137 -55.01 1.59 2.73
C LYS A 137 -56.09 1.02 1.82
N THR A 138 -56.01 -0.25 1.44
CA THR A 138 -57.01 -0.92 0.59
C THR A 138 -58.18 -1.43 1.45
N GLU A 139 -57.88 -1.97 2.63
CA GLU A 139 -58.85 -2.39 3.66
C GLU A 139 -59.61 -1.19 4.24
N ASN A 140 -58.97 -0.02 4.42
CA ASN A 140 -59.69 1.19 4.83
C ASN A 140 -60.63 1.77 3.73
N LYS A 141 -60.57 1.22 2.50
CA LYS A 141 -61.53 1.49 1.41
C LYS A 141 -62.60 0.38 1.30
N GLN A 142 -62.42 -0.74 1.99
CA GLN A 142 -63.30 -1.92 1.99
C GLN A 142 -63.49 -2.40 3.44
N ASN A 143 -64.34 -1.70 4.19
CA ASN A 143 -64.98 -2.14 5.44
C ASN A 143 -64.17 -2.13 6.76
N ALA A 144 -64.77 -1.42 7.71
CA ALA A 144 -64.61 -1.46 9.16
C ALA A 144 -65.03 -2.81 9.79
N SER A 145 -64.62 -3.95 9.25
CA SER A 145 -65.00 -5.25 9.79
C SER A 145 -63.91 -6.31 9.58
N SER A 146 -63.62 -7.02 10.66
CA SER A 146 -62.70 -8.16 10.81
C SER A 146 -61.22 -7.85 11.07
N GLN A 147 -60.92 -7.71 12.37
CA GLN A 147 -59.60 -8.00 12.93
C GLN A 147 -59.23 -9.46 12.67
N SER A 148 -58.06 -9.72 12.10
CA SER A 148 -57.40 -11.01 12.22
C SER A 148 -55.91 -10.80 12.51
N ASP A 149 -55.53 -11.28 13.69
CA ASP A 149 -54.18 -11.29 14.23
C ASP A 149 -53.34 -12.28 13.41
N SER A 150 -52.22 -11.81 12.87
CA SER A 150 -51.26 -12.66 12.16
C SER A 150 -49.88 -12.37 12.72
N SER A 151 -49.64 -13.03 13.86
CA SER A 151 -48.33 -13.27 14.43
C SER A 151 -47.45 -13.96 13.38
N SER A 152 -46.38 -13.28 13.00
CA SER A 152 -45.39 -13.75 12.05
C SER A 152 -44.10 -13.88 12.84
N ASP A 153 -43.92 -15.07 13.39
CA ASP A 153 -42.73 -15.55 14.05
C ASP A 153 -41.53 -15.45 13.09
N TYR A 154 -40.50 -14.71 13.50
CA TYR A 154 -39.23 -14.62 12.78
C TYR A 154 -38.17 -15.15 13.73
N GLU A 155 -37.93 -16.45 13.63
CA GLU A 155 -36.85 -17.16 14.30
C GLU A 155 -35.53 -16.38 14.24
N GLU A 156 -35.05 -16.05 15.43
CA GLU A 156 -33.81 -15.37 15.72
C GLU A 156 -32.74 -16.42 16.02
N THR A 157 -31.99 -16.82 15.00
CA THR A 157 -30.79 -17.64 15.19
C THR A 157 -29.58 -17.01 14.48
N ASP A 158 -28.44 -17.20 15.13
CA ASP A 158 -27.05 -16.83 14.78
C ASP A 158 -26.55 -15.42 15.11
N ILE A 159 -26.33 -15.22 16.42
CA ILE A 159 -25.24 -14.37 16.94
C ILE A 159 -24.38 -15.20 17.91
N GLN A 160 -23.81 -16.32 17.47
CA GLN A 160 -22.75 -17.01 18.22
C GLN A 160 -21.80 -17.71 17.23
N ASN A 161 -20.92 -16.96 16.55
CA ASN A 161 -19.73 -17.53 15.90
C ASN A 161 -18.76 -16.43 15.44
N GLU A 162 -18.34 -15.54 16.35
CA GLU A 162 -17.26 -14.56 16.06
C GLU A 162 -16.04 -14.64 17.01
N ASN A 163 -15.95 -15.65 17.89
CA ASN A 163 -14.90 -15.68 18.93
C ASN A 163 -13.82 -16.77 18.84
N GLU A 164 -13.74 -17.59 17.78
CA GLU A 164 -12.75 -18.70 17.74
C GLU A 164 -11.52 -18.50 16.83
N HIS A 165 -11.37 -17.39 16.10
CA HIS A 165 -10.20 -17.19 15.20
C HIS A 165 -9.20 -16.13 15.67
N LYS A 166 -8.94 -16.03 16.98
CA LYS A 166 -7.91 -15.13 17.54
C LYS A 166 -6.73 -15.81 18.24
N GLN A 167 -6.63 -17.13 18.24
CA GLN A 167 -5.45 -17.82 18.78
C GLN A 167 -4.87 -18.75 17.71
N ASN A 168 -3.67 -18.42 17.26
CA ASN A 168 -2.69 -19.20 16.49
C ASN A 168 -2.09 -18.36 15.36
N ASN A 169 -1.35 -17.32 15.76
CA ASN A 169 -0.18 -16.85 15.00
C ASN A 169 0.86 -16.46 16.04
N GLU A 170 1.36 -17.46 16.77
CA GLU A 170 2.67 -17.37 17.39
C GLU A 170 3.69 -17.27 16.27
N ILE A 171 4.35 -16.12 16.23
CA ILE A 171 5.53 -15.87 15.42
C ILE A 171 6.60 -16.85 15.92
N LYS A 172 6.83 -17.93 15.19
CA LYS A 172 8.04 -18.74 15.36
C LYS A 172 9.20 -17.93 14.78
N GLU A 173 9.92 -17.23 15.64
CA GLU A 173 11.26 -16.75 15.31
C GLU A 173 12.13 -17.96 14.93
N PRO A 174 12.84 -17.93 13.79
CA PRO A 174 13.85 -18.94 13.51
C PRO A 174 15.05 -18.69 14.41
N THR A 175 15.21 -19.53 15.44
CA THR A 175 16.43 -19.66 16.22
C THR A 175 17.55 -20.15 15.33
N THR A 176 18.48 -19.28 14.92
CA THR A 176 19.79 -19.70 14.42
C THR A 176 20.73 -19.88 15.60
N ALA A 177 20.79 -21.11 16.12
CA ALA A 177 21.92 -21.59 16.92
C ALA A 177 22.91 -22.33 16.00
N GLU A 178 24.17 -22.12 16.32
CA GLU A 178 25.39 -22.65 15.69
C GLU A 178 25.39 -24.18 15.45
N GLN A 179 26.04 -24.65 14.37
CA GLN A 179 27.28 -25.47 14.38
C GLN A 179 27.51 -26.27 13.08
N ASP A 180 28.81 -26.46 12.80
CA ASP A 180 29.49 -27.43 11.91
C ASP A 180 29.64 -27.14 10.40
N SER A 181 30.76 -26.49 10.04
CA SER A 181 31.96 -27.13 9.44
C SER A 181 33.08 -26.10 9.20
#